data_AF-A0A6J7EFK0-F1
#
_entry.id   AF-A0A6J7EFK0-F1
#
_cell.length_a   1.000
_cell.length_b   1.000
_cell.length_c   1.000
_cell.angle_alpha   90.00
_cell.angle_beta   90.00
_cell.angle_gamma   90.00
#
_symmetry.space_group_name_H-M   'P 1'
#
loop_
_entity.id
_entity.type
_entity.pdbx_description
1 polymer ?
#
loop_
_entity_poly.entity_id
_entity_poly.type
_entity_poly.pdbx_seq_one_letter_code
_entity_poly.pdbx_strand_id
1 'polypeptide(L)'
;MSRKSLKPQLNQIRAWVQQGRTDAWIAHQLEVTVQQIDSFKREQGLAPEGPAGTSPTGIDLRDEDDALIAAELEADEARAAEEAEKAAEEARIAEEAAREAGDADEAEEAAPDNGGAATPAPRRRGGRGRGRKALEGSFDHGEEGYGLWLDPAVADDPVYAEHWAGHRPVEVTIEEDTIVIRRAGDSDAD
;
A
#
# COMPACT_ATOMS: atom_id res chain seq x y z
N MET A 1 -15.00 15.00 -37.49
CA MET A 1 -13.62 15.32 -37.92
C MET A 1 -13.34 14.59 -39.22
N SER A 2 -12.72 15.25 -40.20
CA SER A 2 -12.36 14.61 -41.47
C SER A 2 -11.27 13.56 -41.23
N ARG A 3 -11.39 12.36 -41.82
CA ARG A 3 -10.37 11.32 -41.68
C ARG A 3 -9.14 11.73 -42.48
N LYS A 4 -8.06 12.11 -41.79
CA LYS A 4 -6.74 12.28 -42.42
C LYS A 4 -6.29 10.92 -42.96
N SER A 5 -5.80 10.86 -44.20
CA SER A 5 -5.31 9.61 -44.79
C SER A 5 -3.97 9.23 -44.15
N LEU A 6 -3.91 8.05 -43.52
CA LEU A 6 -2.70 7.53 -42.85
C LEU A 6 -1.77 6.76 -43.80
N LYS A 7 -2.20 6.51 -45.04
CA LYS A 7 -1.42 5.77 -46.06
C LYS A 7 -0.02 6.36 -46.32
N PRO A 8 0.18 7.70 -46.41
CA PRO A 8 1.51 8.27 -46.61
C PRO A 8 2.47 8.02 -45.43
N GLN A 9 1.93 7.81 -44.23
CA GLN A 9 2.68 7.65 -42.98
C GLN A 9 2.90 6.16 -42.62
N LEU A 10 2.56 5.23 -43.52
CA LEU A 10 2.63 3.79 -43.26
C LEU A 10 4.02 3.32 -42.81
N ASN A 11 5.08 3.77 -43.48
CA ASN A 11 6.45 3.38 -43.11
C ASN A 11 6.88 3.98 -41.76
N GLN A 12 6.36 5.16 -41.41
CA GLN A 12 6.62 5.82 -40.13
C GLN A 12 5.93 5.07 -38.98
N ILE A 13 4.66 4.68 -39.18
CA ILE A 13 3.91 3.86 -38.22
C ILE A 13 4.59 2.51 -38.02
N ARG A 14 5.06 1.85 -39.09
CA ARG A 14 5.84 0.59 -38.98
C ARG A 14 7.09 0.74 -38.13
N ALA A 15 7.87 1.80 -38.37
CA ALA A 15 9.09 2.05 -37.60
C ALA A 15 8.79 2.27 -36.12
N TRP A 16 7.74 3.02 -35.79
CA TRP A 16 7.35 3.27 -34.41
C TRP A 16 6.79 2.04 -33.70
N VAL A 17 6.02 1.20 -34.40
CA VAL A 17 5.55 -0.09 -33.86
C VAL A 17 6.73 -1.01 -33.58
N GLN A 18 7.73 -1.08 -34.48
CA GLN A 18 8.95 -1.86 -34.26
C GLN A 18 9.80 -1.31 -33.09
N GLN A 19 9.72 -0.01 -32.81
CA GLN A 19 10.33 0.64 -31.66
C GLN A 19 9.52 0.47 -30.36
N GLY A 20 8.37 -0.22 -30.39
CA GLY A 20 7.53 -0.45 -29.21
C GLY A 20 6.72 0.77 -28.77
N ARG A 21 6.50 1.77 -29.64
CA ARG A 21 5.65 2.93 -29.32
C ARG A 21 4.18 2.53 -29.26
N THR A 22 3.45 3.12 -28.32
CA THR A 22 2.03 2.83 -28.11
C THR A 22 1.14 3.53 -29.13
N ASP A 23 -0.05 2.97 -29.40
CA ASP A 23 -1.00 3.54 -30.35
C ASP A 23 -1.52 4.93 -29.91
N ALA A 24 -1.57 5.17 -28.59
CA ALA A 24 -1.88 6.48 -28.02
C ALA A 24 -0.81 7.53 -28.39
N TRP A 25 0.47 7.15 -28.32
CA TRP A 25 1.58 8.02 -28.70
C TRP A 25 1.58 8.31 -30.21
N ILE A 26 1.39 7.28 -31.04
CA ILE A 26 1.30 7.43 -32.50
C ILE A 26 0.11 8.30 -32.90
N ALA A 27 -1.04 8.12 -32.24
CA ALA A 27 -2.24 8.90 -32.49
C ALA A 27 -2.05 10.38 -32.17
N HIS A 28 -1.41 10.69 -31.03
CA HIS A 28 -1.07 12.06 -30.67
C HIS A 28 -0.17 12.72 -31.72
N GLN A 29 0.88 12.01 -32.17
CA GLN A 29 1.86 12.56 -33.10
C GLN A 29 1.31 12.82 -34.51
N LEU A 30 0.34 12.01 -34.95
CA LEU A 30 -0.30 12.16 -36.25
C LEU A 30 -1.58 13.02 -36.18
N GLU A 31 -1.92 13.52 -34.99
CA GLU A 31 -3.15 14.26 -34.69
C GLU A 31 -4.40 13.52 -35.19
N VAL A 32 -4.47 12.24 -34.85
CA VAL A 32 -5.58 11.32 -35.16
C VAL A 32 -6.05 10.62 -33.89
N THR A 33 -7.15 9.88 -33.96
CA THR A 33 -7.63 9.13 -32.80
C THR A 33 -6.96 7.77 -32.69
N VAL A 34 -6.88 7.22 -31.47
CA VAL A 34 -6.33 5.88 -31.21
C VAL A 34 -7.06 4.81 -32.03
N GLN A 35 -8.38 4.93 -32.15
CA GLN A 35 -9.21 4.02 -32.96
C GLN A 35 -8.85 4.03 -34.44
N GLN A 36 -8.40 5.17 -34.99
CA GLN A 36 -7.95 5.27 -36.38
C GLN A 36 -6.62 4.56 -36.60
N ILE A 37 -5.69 4.66 -35.64
CA ILE A 37 -4.42 3.91 -35.67
C ILE A 37 -4.68 2.41 -35.55
N ASP A 38 -5.54 1.99 -34.62
CA ASP A 38 -5.91 0.59 -34.42
C ASP A 38 -6.56 -0.03 -35.67
N SER A 39 -7.55 0.66 -36.26
CA SER A 39 -8.18 0.23 -37.51
C SER A 39 -7.16 0.15 -38.66
N PHE A 40 -6.27 1.13 -38.77
CA PHE A 40 -5.22 1.13 -39.79
C PHE A 40 -4.20 0.00 -39.59
N LYS A 41 -3.80 -0.30 -38.36
CA LYS A 41 -2.90 -1.42 -38.05
C LYS A 41 -3.53 -2.76 -38.42
N ARG A 42 -4.83 -2.96 -38.16
CA ARG A 42 -5.56 -4.16 -38.63
C ARG A 42 -5.56 -4.28 -40.15
N GLU A 43 -5.85 -3.19 -40.87
CA GLU A 43 -5.84 -3.16 -42.33
C GLU A 43 -4.46 -3.46 -42.94
N GLN A 44 -3.39 -3.06 -42.25
CA GLN A 44 -2.00 -3.22 -42.73
C GLN A 44 -1.29 -4.48 -42.19
N GLY A 45 -1.96 -5.32 -41.40
CA GLY A 45 -1.34 -6.48 -40.77
C GLY A 45 -0.26 -6.13 -39.75
N LEU A 46 -0.39 -4.97 -39.09
CA LEU A 46 0.53 -4.43 -38.07
C LEU A 46 -0.08 -4.46 -36.67
N ALA A 47 -1.23 -5.13 -36.50
CA ALA A 47 -1.75 -5.39 -35.18
C ALA A 47 -0.65 -6.09 -34.38
N PRO A 48 -0.42 -5.73 -33.10
CA PRO A 48 0.40 -6.59 -32.27
C PRO A 48 -0.26 -7.96 -32.40
N GLU A 49 0.50 -8.97 -32.86
CA GLU A 49 0.15 -10.33 -32.51
C GLU A 49 -0.16 -10.23 -31.01
N GLY A 50 -1.38 -10.59 -30.63
CA GLY A 50 -1.70 -10.71 -29.21
C GLY A 50 -0.67 -11.63 -28.56
N PRO A 51 -0.70 -11.87 -27.25
CA PRO A 51 0.02 -13.02 -26.76
C PRO A 51 -0.56 -14.24 -27.49
N ALA A 52 0.12 -14.70 -28.55
CA ALA A 52 0.18 -16.08 -28.92
C ALA A 52 0.83 -16.72 -27.70
N GLY A 53 0.01 -16.96 -26.68
CA GLY A 53 0.30 -17.78 -25.53
C GLY A 53 0.45 -19.19 -26.02
N THR A 54 1.54 -19.45 -26.73
CA THR A 54 2.08 -20.75 -27.03
C THR A 54 3.54 -20.50 -27.37
N SER A 55 4.39 -20.44 -26.34
CA SER A 55 5.76 -20.89 -26.54
C SER A 55 5.70 -22.26 -27.23
N PRO A 56 6.53 -22.52 -28.26
CA PRO A 56 6.47 -23.77 -29.04
C PRO A 56 6.87 -25.02 -28.21
N THR A 57 7.28 -24.82 -26.96
CA THR A 57 7.42 -25.86 -25.95
C THR A 57 6.16 -25.83 -25.07
N GLY A 58 5.23 -26.76 -25.32
CA GLY A 58 3.96 -26.90 -24.60
C GLY A 58 4.13 -27.30 -23.13
N ILE A 59 4.72 -26.41 -22.33
CA ILE A 59 4.68 -26.42 -20.87
C ILE A 59 3.87 -25.18 -20.51
N ASP A 60 2.61 -25.38 -20.13
CA ASP A 60 1.75 -24.32 -19.61
C ASP A 60 2.20 -24.04 -18.17
N LEU A 61 3.20 -23.17 -18.01
CA LEU A 61 3.80 -22.78 -16.72
C LEU A 61 2.76 -22.25 -15.71
N ARG A 62 1.55 -21.94 -16.17
CA ARG A 62 0.43 -21.52 -15.33
C ARG A 62 -0.13 -22.65 -14.46
N ASP A 63 -0.16 -23.88 -14.97
CA ASP A 63 -0.68 -25.02 -14.20
C ASP A 63 0.27 -25.40 -13.05
N GLU A 64 1.59 -25.21 -13.25
CA GLU A 64 2.60 -25.42 -12.20
C GLU A 64 2.50 -24.36 -11.09
N ASP A 65 2.33 -23.08 -11.47
CA ASP A 65 2.16 -22.00 -10.50
C ASP A 65 0.85 -22.14 -9.69
N ASP A 66 -0.27 -22.51 -10.33
CA ASP A 66 -1.56 -22.71 -9.64
C ASP A 66 -1.49 -23.89 -8.66
N ALA A 67 -0.76 -24.96 -9.00
CA ALA A 67 -0.55 -26.10 -8.10
C ALA A 67 0.33 -25.74 -6.88
N LEU A 68 1.35 -24.90 -7.06
CA LEU A 68 2.19 -24.42 -5.97
C LEU A 68 1.39 -23.54 -5.00
N ILE A 69 0.56 -22.64 -5.52
CA ILE A 69 -0.30 -21.77 -4.71
C ILE A 69 -1.33 -22.59 -3.92
N ALA A 70 -1.93 -23.61 -4.55
CA ALA A 70 -2.88 -24.49 -3.87
C ALA A 70 -2.22 -25.27 -2.71
N ALA A 71 -1.01 -25.79 -2.93
CA ALA A 71 -0.27 -26.52 -1.90
C ALA A 71 0.16 -25.61 -0.72
N GLU A 72 0.53 -24.36 -1.00
CA GLU A 72 0.91 -23.41 0.04
C GLU A 72 -0.29 -22.96 0.87
N LEU A 73 -1.45 -22.70 0.24
CA LEU A 73 -2.71 -22.43 0.93
C LEU A 73 -3.15 -23.59 1.84
N GLU A 74 -3.05 -24.84 1.37
CA GLU A 74 -3.38 -26.02 2.19
C GLU A 74 -2.44 -26.16 3.40
N ALA A 75 -1.14 -25.86 3.23
CA ALA A 75 -0.18 -25.87 4.33
C ALA A 75 -0.41 -24.74 5.35
N ASP A 76 -0.85 -23.56 4.90
CA ASP A 76 -1.24 -22.46 5.78
C ASP A 76 -2.52 -22.78 6.55
N GLU A 77 -3.53 -23.34 5.90
CA GLU A 77 -4.78 -23.77 6.54
C GLU A 77 -4.51 -24.86 7.59
N ALA A 78 -3.62 -25.82 7.30
CA ALA A 78 -3.23 -26.84 8.26
C ALA A 78 -2.53 -26.24 9.49
N ARG A 79 -1.61 -25.28 9.30
CA ARG A 79 -0.95 -24.59 10.42
C ARG A 79 -1.94 -23.78 11.25
N ALA A 80 -2.86 -23.07 10.61
CA ALA A 80 -3.92 -22.32 11.29
C ALA A 80 -4.86 -23.24 12.09
N ALA A 81 -5.19 -24.42 11.55
CA ALA A 81 -6.00 -25.41 12.25
C ALA A 81 -5.28 -25.98 13.48
N GLU A 82 -3.98 -26.31 13.36
CA GLU A 82 -3.17 -26.77 14.50
C GLU A 82 -3.03 -25.68 15.59
N GLU A 83 -2.85 -24.42 15.19
CA GLU A 83 -2.78 -23.30 16.12
C GLU A 83 -4.13 -23.06 16.83
N ALA A 84 -5.24 -23.16 16.10
CA ALA A 84 -6.58 -23.07 16.68
C ALA A 84 -6.86 -24.23 17.66
N GLU A 85 -6.42 -25.45 17.35
CA GLU A 85 -6.54 -26.60 18.26
C GLU A 85 -5.71 -26.38 19.54
N LYS A 86 -4.45 -25.91 19.41
CA LYS A 86 -3.60 -25.59 20.56
C LYS A 86 -4.21 -24.48 21.42
N ALA A 87 -4.70 -23.40 20.81
CA ALA A 87 -5.36 -22.32 21.53
C ALA A 87 -6.64 -22.79 22.24
N ALA A 88 -7.42 -23.68 21.63
CA ALA A 88 -8.59 -24.27 22.27
C ALA A 88 -8.21 -25.18 23.45
N GLU A 89 -7.13 -25.95 23.32
CA GLU A 89 -6.62 -26.78 24.42
C GLU A 89 -6.07 -25.94 25.57
N GLU A 90 -5.28 -24.91 25.27
CA GLU A 90 -4.79 -23.95 26.28
C GLU A 90 -5.96 -23.25 27.00
N ALA A 91 -7.00 -22.87 26.28
CA ALA A 91 -8.21 -22.32 26.87
C ALA A 91 -8.93 -23.32 27.78
N ARG A 92 -9.03 -24.61 27.39
CA ARG A 92 -9.61 -25.67 28.25
C ARG A 92 -8.80 -25.86 29.53
N ILE A 93 -7.48 -25.91 29.43
CA ILE A 93 -6.58 -26.05 30.59
C ILE A 93 -6.72 -24.83 31.51
N ALA A 94 -6.78 -23.62 30.97
CA ALA A 94 -6.97 -22.40 31.75
C ALA A 94 -8.33 -22.36 32.45
N GLU A 95 -9.40 -22.82 31.79
CA GLU A 95 -10.74 -22.93 32.37
C GLU A 95 -10.81 -23.97 33.50
N GLU A 96 -10.15 -25.13 33.33
CA GLU A 96 -10.05 -26.16 34.37
C GLU A 96 -9.26 -25.67 35.59
N ALA A 97 -8.11 -25.02 35.37
CA ALA A 97 -7.32 -24.42 36.45
C ALA A 97 -8.09 -23.32 37.20
N ALA A 98 -8.91 -22.52 36.51
CA ALA A 98 -9.76 -21.51 37.13
C ALA A 98 -10.88 -22.14 37.98
N ARG A 99 -11.46 -23.27 37.56
CA ARG A 99 -12.44 -24.02 38.37
C ARG A 99 -11.81 -24.60 39.63
N GLU A 100 -10.62 -25.18 39.52
CA GLU A 100 -9.90 -25.74 40.68
C GLU A 100 -9.49 -24.65 41.69
N ALA A 101 -9.17 -23.44 41.22
CA ALA A 101 -8.89 -22.29 42.10
C ALA A 101 -10.15 -21.67 42.75
N GLY A 102 -11.32 -21.80 42.10
CA GLY A 102 -12.60 -21.26 42.60
C GLY A 102 -13.25 -22.09 43.71
N ASP A 103 -12.87 -23.37 43.87
CA ASP A 103 -13.39 -24.26 44.91
C ASP A 103 -12.79 -23.97 46.31
N ALA A 104 -11.86 -23.01 46.42
CA ALA A 104 -11.18 -22.65 47.67
C ALA A 104 -11.73 -21.39 48.37
N ASP A 105 -12.73 -20.69 47.80
CA ASP A 105 -13.21 -19.37 48.31
C ASP A 105 -14.72 -19.33 48.63
N GLU A 106 -15.36 -20.47 48.89
CA GLU A 106 -16.72 -20.54 49.48
C GLU A 106 -16.67 -20.92 50.97
N ALA A 107 -16.00 -20.11 51.79
CA ALA A 107 -16.25 -20.04 53.24
C ALA A 107 -15.66 -18.76 53.87
N GLU A 108 -16.33 -17.62 53.70
CA GLU A 108 -16.63 -16.68 54.80
C GLU A 108 -17.36 -15.44 54.27
N GLU A 109 -18.70 -15.45 54.37
CA GLU A 109 -19.45 -14.21 54.53
C GLU A 109 -19.29 -13.70 55.97
N ALA A 110 -18.77 -12.48 56.12
CA ALA A 110 -19.21 -11.55 57.16
C ALA A 110 -18.76 -10.11 56.85
N ALA A 111 -19.66 -9.34 56.22
CA ALA A 111 -19.68 -7.88 56.38
C ALA A 111 -20.01 -7.52 57.86
N PRO A 112 -19.70 -6.32 58.41
CA PRO A 112 -20.31 -5.07 57.90
C PRO A 112 -19.51 -3.75 58.07
N ASP A 113 -19.98 -2.76 57.29
CA ASP A 113 -20.25 -1.35 57.64
C ASP A 113 -19.16 -0.47 58.29
N ASN A 114 -18.67 0.53 57.54
CA ASN A 114 -18.53 1.90 58.06
C ASN A 114 -18.53 2.95 56.93
N GLY A 115 -19.33 4.00 57.11
CA GLY A 115 -19.56 5.05 56.14
C GLY A 115 -18.52 6.18 56.12
N GLY A 116 -18.62 6.96 55.05
CA GLY A 116 -18.43 8.42 55.10
C GLY A 116 -17.00 8.95 54.91
N ALA A 117 -16.59 9.14 53.65
CA ALA A 117 -15.78 10.31 53.27
C ALA A 117 -15.89 10.56 51.77
N ALA A 118 -16.62 11.62 51.40
CA ALA A 118 -16.67 12.14 50.04
C ALA A 118 -15.29 12.67 49.63
N THR A 119 -14.58 11.92 48.80
CA THR A 119 -13.35 12.37 48.15
C THR A 119 -13.70 13.30 46.98
N PRO A 120 -13.09 14.51 46.89
CA PRO A 120 -13.40 15.45 45.84
C PRO A 120 -12.89 14.92 44.49
N ALA A 121 -13.81 14.82 43.53
CA ALA A 121 -13.52 14.44 42.15
C ALA A 121 -12.37 15.28 41.58
N PRO A 122 -11.33 14.67 40.99
CA PRO A 122 -10.30 15.43 40.31
C PRO A 122 -10.92 16.15 39.12
N ARG A 123 -10.95 17.48 39.23
CA ARG A 123 -11.34 18.42 38.19
C ARG A 123 -10.69 18.00 36.89
N ARG A 124 -11.52 17.76 35.88
CA ARG A 124 -11.14 17.61 34.47
C ARG A 124 -10.23 18.78 34.10
N ARG A 125 -8.92 18.55 34.17
CA ARG A 125 -7.94 19.44 33.57
C ARG A 125 -8.09 19.19 32.08
N GLY A 126 -8.81 20.10 31.42
CA GLY A 126 -8.73 20.30 29.99
C GLY A 126 -7.30 20.65 29.61
N GLY A 127 -6.44 19.64 29.60
CA GLY A 127 -5.29 19.60 28.74
C GLY A 127 -5.89 19.37 27.37
N ARG A 128 -6.16 20.47 26.67
CA ARG A 128 -6.26 20.48 25.22
C ARG A 128 -4.91 19.95 24.76
N GLY A 129 -4.77 18.63 24.71
CA GLY A 129 -3.77 17.97 23.91
C GLY A 129 -3.98 18.61 22.55
N ARG A 130 -3.11 19.55 22.22
CA ARG A 130 -2.86 19.92 20.85
C ARG A 130 -2.28 18.64 20.28
N GLY A 131 -3.18 17.69 19.97
CA GLY A 131 -2.83 16.46 19.29
C GLY A 131 -2.04 16.98 18.12
N ARG A 132 -0.78 16.55 18.03
CA ARG A 132 0.02 16.86 16.85
C ARG A 132 -0.86 16.38 15.71
N LYS A 133 -1.35 17.33 14.91
CA LYS A 133 -2.19 16.96 13.78
C LYS A 133 -1.33 16.00 12.98
N ALA A 134 -1.86 14.82 12.69
CA ALA A 134 -1.21 13.94 11.76
C ALA A 134 -1.06 14.75 10.47
N LEU A 135 0.19 14.98 10.08
CA LEU A 135 0.51 15.65 8.85
C LEU A 135 0.45 14.59 7.78
N GLU A 136 -0.48 14.74 6.84
CA GLU A 136 -0.69 13.77 5.77
C GLU A 136 0.19 14.13 4.57
N GLY A 137 0.73 13.10 3.93
CA GLY A 137 1.48 13.23 2.70
C GLY A 137 1.29 12.00 1.83
N SER A 138 1.30 12.19 0.51
CA SER A 138 1.20 11.14 -0.50
C SER A 138 2.56 10.95 -1.15
N PHE A 139 3.00 9.69 -1.23
CA PHE A 139 4.17 9.32 -2.00
C PHE A 139 3.69 8.87 -3.39
N ASP A 140 4.13 9.57 -4.42
CA ASP A 140 3.77 9.31 -5.81
C ASP A 140 4.98 8.82 -6.60
N HIS A 141 4.77 7.85 -7.49
CA HIS A 141 5.81 7.31 -8.36
C HIS A 141 5.41 7.55 -9.81
N GLY A 142 6.10 8.50 -10.44
CA GLY A 142 5.94 8.83 -11.85
C GLY A 142 7.10 8.32 -12.69
N GLU A 143 6.98 8.44 -14.02
CA GLU A 143 8.03 8.04 -14.98
C GLU A 143 9.33 8.85 -14.84
N GLU A 144 9.29 9.98 -14.12
CA GLU A 144 10.43 10.88 -13.86
C GLU A 144 11.04 10.69 -12.45
N GLY A 145 10.52 9.75 -11.66
CA GLY A 145 11.04 9.42 -10.32
C GLY A 145 9.99 9.51 -9.20
N TYR A 146 10.48 9.63 -7.97
CA TYR A 146 9.66 9.67 -6.76
C TYR A 146 9.31 11.11 -6.37
N GLY A 147 8.03 11.39 -6.15
CA GLY A 147 7.51 12.67 -5.67
C GLY A 147 6.86 12.51 -4.29
N LEU A 148 7.18 13.42 -3.37
CA LEU A 148 6.47 13.53 -2.08
C LEU A 148 5.56 14.76 -2.12
N TRP A 149 4.26 14.53 -1.95
CA TRP A 149 3.26 15.57 -1.84
C TRP A 149 2.83 15.69 -0.39
N LEU A 150 2.95 16.88 0.19
CA LEU A 150 2.53 17.17 1.55
C LEU A 150 1.23 17.97 1.51
N ASP A 151 0.31 17.69 2.43
CA ASP A 151 -0.93 18.47 2.59
C ASP A 151 -0.57 19.96 2.81
N PRO A 152 -1.30 20.93 2.22
CA PRO A 152 -1.17 22.35 2.53
C PRO A 152 -1.07 22.68 4.03
N ALA A 153 -1.73 21.94 4.90
CA ALA A 153 -1.66 22.11 6.36
C ALA A 153 -0.24 21.93 6.94
N VAL A 154 0.65 21.23 6.23
CA VAL A 154 2.08 21.11 6.57
C VAL A 154 2.79 22.45 6.41
N ALA A 155 2.44 23.23 5.38
CA ALA A 155 3.03 24.55 5.16
C ALA A 155 2.63 25.57 6.23
N ASP A 156 1.45 25.39 6.84
CA ASP A 156 0.95 26.22 7.94
C ASP A 156 1.47 25.78 9.32
N ASP A 157 2.22 24.68 9.40
CA ASP A 157 2.81 24.22 10.65
C ASP A 157 4.01 25.10 11.04
N PRO A 158 4.03 25.68 12.26
CA PRO A 158 5.11 26.58 12.66
C PRO A 158 6.47 25.89 12.78
N VAL A 159 6.51 24.59 13.11
CA VAL A 159 7.74 23.79 13.18
C VAL A 159 8.27 23.53 11.77
N TYR A 160 7.37 23.23 10.83
CA TYR A 160 7.75 23.09 9.42
C TYR A 160 8.26 24.42 8.85
N ALA A 161 7.55 25.52 9.09
CA ALA A 161 7.97 26.85 8.63
C ALA A 161 9.32 27.30 9.23
N GLU A 162 9.59 27.00 10.50
CA GLU A 162 10.85 27.35 11.16
C GLU A 162 12.05 26.57 10.63
N HIS A 163 11.88 25.28 10.32
CA HIS A 163 13.00 24.40 9.96
C HIS A 163 13.13 24.12 8.46
N TRP A 164 12.07 24.29 7.66
CA TRP A 164 12.03 23.85 6.26
C TRP A 164 11.72 24.96 5.25
N ALA A 165 11.29 26.15 5.68
CA ALA A 165 11.00 27.24 4.76
C ALA A 165 12.25 27.65 3.95
N GLY A 166 12.17 27.51 2.62
CA GLY A 166 13.26 27.87 1.70
C GLY A 166 14.24 26.74 1.38
N HIS A 167 14.16 25.58 2.05
CA HIS A 167 14.98 24.42 1.76
C HIS A 167 14.27 23.50 0.76
N ARG A 168 14.68 23.58 -0.51
CA ARG A 168 14.16 22.74 -1.61
C ARG A 168 14.84 21.38 -1.75
N PRO A 169 16.14 21.19 -1.47
CA PRO A 169 16.76 19.88 -1.58
C PRO A 169 16.58 19.10 -0.27
N VAL A 170 16.07 17.88 -0.36
CA VAL A 170 15.84 16.98 0.77
C VAL A 170 16.49 15.63 0.48
N GLU A 171 16.98 14.98 1.53
CA GLU A 171 17.47 13.61 1.51
C GLU A 171 16.41 12.71 2.14
N VAL A 172 16.05 11.62 1.48
CA VAL A 172 15.04 10.67 1.95
C VAL A 172 15.71 9.32 2.18
N THR A 173 15.65 8.84 3.41
CA THR A 173 16.11 7.50 3.79
C THR A 173 14.90 6.61 4.05
N ILE A 174 14.86 5.44 3.43
CA ILE A 174 13.80 4.44 3.62
C ILE A 174 14.40 3.29 4.42
N GLU A 175 13.91 3.09 5.63
CA GLU A 175 14.22 1.97 6.52
C GLU A 175 13.05 0.96 6.49
N GLU A 176 13.22 -0.22 7.10
CA GLU A 176 12.23 -1.31 7.03
C GLU A 176 10.87 -0.92 7.63
N ASP A 177 10.88 -0.08 8.68
CA ASP A 177 9.68 0.35 9.40
C ASP A 177 9.41 1.86 9.30
N THR A 178 10.32 2.64 8.74
CA THR A 178 10.30 4.12 8.83
C THR A 178 10.81 4.81 7.56
N ILE A 179 10.20 5.95 7.20
CA ILE A 179 10.73 6.86 6.17
C ILE A 179 11.21 8.14 6.86
N VAL A 180 12.51 8.44 6.72
CA VAL A 180 13.15 9.62 7.32
C VAL A 180 13.47 10.64 6.25
N ILE A 181 13.00 11.87 6.43
CA ILE A 181 13.28 13.00 5.54
C ILE A 181 14.20 13.96 6.27
N ARG A 182 15.36 14.25 5.69
CA ARG A 182 16.34 15.21 6.18
C ARG A 182 16.57 16.32 5.17
N ARG A 183 17.07 17.46 5.63
CA ARG A 183 17.51 18.55 4.76
C ARG A 183 18.81 18.15 4.06
N ALA A 184 18.89 18.31 2.74
CA ALA A 184 20.11 18.04 2.02
C ALA A 184 21.19 19.07 2.41
N GLY A 185 22.36 18.59 2.84
CA GLY A 185 23.45 19.43 3.33
C GLY A 185 23.44 19.69 4.83
N ASP A 186 22.48 19.13 5.58
CA ASP A 186 22.57 19.04 7.04
C ASP A 186 23.44 17.84 7.42
N SER A 187 24.72 17.96 7.07
CA SER A 187 25.78 17.03 7.46
C SER A 187 26.65 17.69 8.53
N ASP A 188 26.02 18.20 9.58
CA ASP A 188 26.70 18.62 10.82
C ASP A 188 26.16 17.73 11.93
N ALA A 189 26.93 16.75 12.40
CA ALA A 189 27.97 16.93 13.43
C ALA A 189 27.34 17.14 14.82
N ASP A 190 27.23 16.01 15.54
CA ASP A 190 26.99 15.84 16.99
C ASP A 190 25.58 16.19 17.53
#